data_AF-A0A7S3Z301-F1
#
_entry.id   AF-A0A7S3Z301-F1
#
_cell.length_a   1.000
_cell.length_b   1.000
_cell.length_c   1.000
_cell.angle_alpha   90.00
_cell.angle_beta   90.00
_cell.angle_gamma   90.00
#
_symmetry.space_group_name_H-M   'P 1'
#
loop_
_entity.id
_entity.type
_entity.pdbx_description
1 polymer ?
#
loop_
_entity_poly.entity_id
_entity_poly.type
_entity_poly.pdbx_seq_one_letter_code
_entity_poly.pdbx_strand_id
1 'polypeptide(L)'
;MKFVTYSERTWISKFKKKCDAFHLLHTGKIGVYVRNRTLKSSENSEKEHLLTHQTPISHFGEEMFDRSLCGASVRAETEVTCAVLERSQCEDLFREFPAIKGQIKQFIGRGIISMLQRVSFLKEIAEEKLDILRRGVHCTSYQAEHIVFYEGDVGDDFYMILKGSVMIKRKDRDTDEQVEIATLDTGSYFGEVSLIMDVARTATIVVSEPSLLLSINKKTFGTFLELNGLDMKTVMRTRIIETFKRFQIPFFQAIPDERFPQIAENCQIEKYEKGEVIFEEGEVGDRFFIISYGQVQVEKKGQVISKLGAGKYFGEVALVIEDAVRTATCSTLMQTVLLSMSAEDFKGSFELNPEALADVELKLAGQNAGMRAILHHPRALEKFETFLKTQFATESIHCWKACIEFRKAYNAEIPEASEGNEPEEEQELPKSVVDRAQHLLNRYVRVGSEDVIFFNNLKDIRKA
;
A
#
# COMPACT_ATOMS: atom_id res chain seq x y z
N MET A 1 -24.00 -30.61 23.83
CA MET A 1 -22.74 -31.12 23.25
C MET A 1 -22.19 -32.22 24.15
N LYS A 2 -21.52 -33.22 23.59
CA LYS A 2 -20.80 -34.26 24.34
C LYS A 2 -19.30 -34.08 24.16
N PHE A 3 -18.50 -34.35 25.18
CA PHE A 3 -17.04 -34.34 25.01
C PHE A 3 -16.59 -35.68 24.42
N VAL A 4 -15.78 -35.63 23.36
CA VAL A 4 -15.21 -36.79 22.67
C VAL A 4 -13.71 -36.61 22.60
N THR A 5 -12.96 -37.64 23.01
CA THR A 5 -11.50 -37.67 22.92
C THR A 5 -11.06 -38.50 21.73
N TYR A 6 -10.17 -37.97 20.92
CA TYR A 6 -9.56 -38.64 19.77
C TYR A 6 -8.06 -38.82 20.04
N SER A 7 -7.57 -40.03 19.79
CA SER A 7 -6.15 -40.37 19.92
C SER A 7 -5.32 -39.70 18.84
N GLU A 8 -4.02 -39.51 19.10
CA GLU A 8 -3.06 -38.96 18.14
C GLU A 8 -3.15 -39.67 16.78
N ARG A 9 -3.01 -38.91 15.68
CA ARG A 9 -3.03 -39.35 14.28
C ARG A 9 -4.39 -39.85 13.77
N THR A 10 -5.44 -39.73 14.57
CA THR A 10 -6.81 -40.10 14.15
C THR A 10 -7.37 -39.05 13.18
N TRP A 11 -7.90 -39.50 12.04
CA TRP A 11 -8.67 -38.63 11.14
C TRP A 11 -10.06 -38.39 11.73
N ILE A 12 -10.34 -37.16 12.13
CA ILE A 12 -11.63 -36.76 12.72
C ILE A 12 -12.65 -36.48 11.62
N SER A 13 -12.21 -35.89 10.51
CA SER A 13 -13.02 -35.67 9.31
C SER A 13 -12.19 -35.81 8.04
N LYS A 14 -12.84 -36.02 6.89
CA LYS A 14 -12.15 -36.17 5.59
C LYS A 14 -12.81 -35.32 4.52
N PHE A 15 -11.99 -34.72 3.67
CA PHE A 15 -12.41 -33.93 2.52
C PHE A 15 -13.44 -34.65 1.67
N LYS A 16 -14.48 -33.91 1.24
CA LYS A 16 -15.60 -34.43 0.44
C LYS A 16 -16.39 -35.57 1.07
N LYS A 17 -16.17 -35.90 2.34
CA LYS A 17 -17.07 -36.77 3.10
C LYS A 17 -18.22 -35.96 3.69
N LYS A 18 -19.28 -36.66 4.05
CA LYS A 18 -20.47 -36.06 4.66
C LYS A 18 -20.07 -35.47 6.01
N CYS A 19 -20.39 -34.19 6.22
CA CYS A 19 -20.19 -33.52 7.49
C CYS A 19 -21.42 -33.73 8.38
N ASP A 20 -21.26 -34.49 9.46
CA ASP A 20 -22.35 -34.90 10.35
C ASP A 20 -22.18 -34.43 11.80
N ALA A 21 -21.10 -33.71 12.11
CA ALA A 21 -20.87 -33.16 13.44
C ALA A 21 -19.97 -31.92 13.42
N PHE A 22 -20.29 -30.99 14.32
CA PHE A 22 -19.54 -29.77 14.58
C PHE A 22 -18.71 -30.00 15.84
N HIS A 23 -17.45 -29.61 15.76
CA HIS A 23 -16.47 -29.86 16.80
C HIS A 23 -15.92 -28.53 17.29
N LEU A 24 -15.99 -28.30 18.60
CA LEU A 24 -15.28 -27.25 19.29
C LEU A 24 -14.09 -27.88 20.02
N LEU A 25 -12.88 -27.56 19.60
CA LEU A 25 -11.65 -28.11 20.17
C LEU A 25 -11.47 -27.58 21.60
N HIS A 26 -11.43 -28.49 22.56
CA HIS A 26 -11.29 -28.17 23.99
C HIS A 26 -9.84 -28.33 24.46
N THR A 27 -9.15 -29.38 24.04
CA THR A 27 -7.73 -29.63 24.38
C THR A 27 -7.00 -30.30 23.22
N GLY A 28 -5.67 -30.14 23.16
CA GLY A 28 -4.79 -30.75 22.17
C GLY A 28 -4.64 -29.93 20.87
N LYS A 29 -4.06 -30.56 19.84
CA LYS A 29 -3.73 -29.95 18.54
C LYS A 29 -4.27 -30.80 17.39
N ILE A 30 -4.88 -30.14 16.40
CA ILE A 30 -5.32 -30.79 15.14
C ILE A 30 -4.57 -30.21 13.95
N GLY A 31 -4.47 -30.97 12.86
CA GLY A 31 -3.99 -30.54 11.56
C GLY A 31 -5.13 -30.50 10.55
N VAL A 32 -5.21 -29.43 9.77
CA VAL A 32 -6.20 -29.22 8.71
C VAL A 32 -5.51 -29.43 7.36
N TYR A 33 -6.06 -30.31 6.54
CA TYR A 33 -5.49 -30.74 5.26
C TYR A 33 -6.47 -30.48 4.11
N VAL A 34 -5.99 -29.94 2.99
CA VAL A 34 -6.79 -29.65 1.80
C VAL A 34 -6.23 -30.34 0.56
N ARG A 35 -7.10 -30.78 -0.35
CA ARG A 35 -6.73 -31.29 -1.67
C ARG A 35 -6.65 -30.15 -2.67
N ASN A 36 -5.52 -30.03 -3.35
CA ASN A 36 -5.31 -29.02 -4.38
C ASN A 36 -5.75 -29.56 -5.76
N ARG A 37 -6.47 -28.77 -6.56
CA ARG A 37 -6.90 -29.15 -7.93
C ARG A 37 -6.16 -28.39 -9.05
N THR A 38 -5.29 -27.43 -8.71
CA THR A 38 -4.72 -26.47 -9.67
C THR A 38 -3.23 -26.63 -9.95
N LEU A 39 -2.54 -27.59 -9.33
CA LEU A 39 -1.20 -27.97 -9.79
C LEU A 39 -1.33 -28.78 -11.09
N LYS A 40 -1.16 -28.10 -12.24
CA LYS A 40 -0.70 -28.74 -13.48
C LYS A 40 0.75 -29.21 -13.28
N SER A 41 0.99 -30.14 -12.37
CA SER A 41 2.20 -30.95 -12.34
C SER A 41 1.81 -32.36 -12.72
N SER A 42 2.53 -32.90 -13.69
CA SER A 42 2.36 -34.18 -14.39
C SER A 42 2.47 -35.44 -13.52
N GLU A 43 2.09 -35.39 -12.26
CA GLU A 43 2.04 -36.55 -11.37
C GLU A 43 0.68 -36.62 -10.67
N ASN A 44 -0.02 -37.70 -11.00
CA ASN A 44 -1.38 -38.04 -10.61
C ASN A 44 -1.47 -38.47 -9.13
N SER A 45 -0.90 -37.69 -8.20
CA SER A 45 -0.99 -37.96 -6.77
C SER A 45 -2.00 -37.01 -6.13
N GLU A 46 -3.19 -37.54 -5.81
CA GLU A 46 -4.22 -36.89 -4.98
C GLU A 46 -3.73 -36.72 -3.51
N LYS A 47 -2.60 -36.02 -3.28
CA LYS A 47 -2.05 -35.83 -1.95
C LYS A 47 -2.72 -34.64 -1.26
N GLU A 48 -3.18 -34.88 -0.04
CA GLU A 48 -3.69 -33.84 0.87
C GLU A 48 -2.51 -33.09 1.49
N HIS A 49 -2.51 -31.77 1.39
CA HIS A 49 -1.45 -30.92 1.94
C HIS A 49 -1.91 -30.32 3.27
N LEU A 50 -1.03 -30.38 4.28
CA LEU A 50 -1.26 -29.68 5.54
C LEU A 50 -1.30 -28.17 5.28
N LEU A 51 -2.46 -27.59 5.56
CA LEU A 51 -2.71 -26.15 5.51
C LEU A 51 -2.21 -25.51 6.79
N THR A 52 -2.69 -26.02 7.94
CA THR A 52 -2.39 -25.43 9.23
C THR A 52 -2.65 -26.36 10.40
N HIS A 53 -2.11 -26.02 11.57
CA HIS A 53 -2.45 -26.62 12.84
C HIS A 53 -3.38 -25.72 13.64
N GLN A 54 -4.39 -26.27 14.31
CA GLN A 54 -5.28 -25.53 15.21
C GLN A 54 -5.09 -25.95 16.66
N THR A 55 -5.31 -25.00 17.57
CA THR A 55 -5.20 -25.12 19.03
C THR A 55 -6.58 -24.92 19.71
N PRO A 56 -6.73 -25.20 21.02
CA PRO A 56 -8.02 -25.10 21.71
C PRO A 56 -8.78 -23.79 21.46
N ILE A 57 -10.11 -23.86 21.51
CA ILE A 57 -11.09 -22.80 21.15
C ILE A 57 -11.35 -22.71 19.63
N SER A 58 -10.55 -23.39 18.81
CA SER A 58 -10.85 -23.57 17.39
C SER A 58 -12.07 -24.47 17.17
N HIS A 59 -12.73 -24.31 16.01
CA HIS A 59 -13.86 -25.16 15.62
C HIS A 59 -13.73 -25.65 14.17
N PHE A 60 -14.41 -26.75 13.86
CA PHE A 60 -14.53 -27.27 12.50
C PHE A 60 -15.82 -28.07 12.31
N GLY A 61 -16.21 -28.30 11.05
CA GLY A 61 -17.39 -29.08 10.68
C GLY A 61 -18.65 -28.22 10.57
N GLU A 62 -18.50 -26.93 10.29
CA GLU A 62 -19.63 -26.01 10.08
C GLU A 62 -20.51 -26.44 8.90
N GLU A 63 -19.95 -27.21 7.96
CA GLU A 63 -20.65 -27.78 6.80
C GLU A 63 -21.84 -28.67 7.18
N MET A 64 -21.89 -29.15 8.42
CA MET A 64 -23.07 -29.90 8.89
C MET A 64 -24.35 -29.05 8.86
N PHE A 65 -24.24 -27.72 9.03
CA PHE A 65 -25.39 -26.82 9.17
C PHE A 65 -26.09 -26.52 7.83
N ASP A 66 -25.34 -26.57 6.72
CA ASP A 66 -25.86 -26.36 5.36
C ASP A 66 -25.91 -27.65 4.53
N ARG A 67 -25.57 -28.79 5.14
CA ARG A 67 -25.52 -30.12 4.52
C ARG A 67 -24.47 -30.25 3.41
N SER A 68 -23.46 -29.39 3.41
CA SER A 68 -22.34 -29.50 2.49
C SER A 68 -21.37 -30.61 2.90
N LEU A 69 -20.45 -30.96 1.99
CA LEU A 69 -19.38 -31.92 2.25
C LEU A 69 -18.23 -31.20 2.96
N CYS A 70 -17.47 -31.93 3.79
CA CYS A 70 -16.30 -31.36 4.48
C CYS A 70 -15.34 -30.69 3.48
N GLY A 71 -15.05 -29.41 3.72
CA GLY A 71 -14.13 -28.61 2.90
C GLY A 71 -12.67 -29.00 3.07
N ALA A 72 -12.31 -29.61 4.21
CA ALA A 72 -10.97 -30.09 4.52
C ALA A 72 -11.04 -31.45 5.24
N SER A 73 -9.90 -32.14 5.28
CA SER A 73 -9.69 -33.26 6.21
C SER A 73 -9.07 -32.73 7.50
N VAL A 74 -9.51 -33.24 8.64
CA VAL A 74 -8.97 -32.86 9.96
C VAL A 74 -8.39 -34.09 10.64
N ARG A 75 -7.17 -33.97 11.16
CA ARG A 75 -6.47 -35.04 11.87
C ARG A 75 -6.04 -34.56 13.25
N ALA A 76 -6.16 -35.42 14.25
CA ALA A 76 -5.56 -35.21 15.57
C ALA A 76 -4.02 -35.30 15.44
N GLU A 77 -3.29 -34.28 15.85
CA GLU A 77 -1.81 -34.28 15.84
C GLU A 77 -1.23 -34.54 17.25
N THR A 78 -2.05 -34.34 18.27
CA THR A 78 -1.88 -34.88 19.64
C THR A 78 -3.12 -35.68 20.01
N GLU A 79 -3.19 -36.22 21.22
CA GLU A 79 -4.50 -36.51 21.80
C GLU A 79 -5.31 -35.21 21.89
N VAL A 80 -6.58 -35.26 21.47
CA VAL A 80 -7.45 -34.08 21.42
C VAL A 80 -8.80 -34.39 22.05
N THR A 81 -9.34 -33.45 22.81
CA THR A 81 -10.74 -33.53 23.26
C THR A 81 -11.53 -32.42 22.60
N CYS A 82 -12.70 -32.76 22.05
CA CYS A 82 -13.62 -31.81 21.44
C CYS A 82 -14.98 -31.87 22.14
N ALA A 83 -15.62 -30.72 22.32
CA ALA A 83 -17.06 -30.69 22.52
C ALA A 83 -17.73 -30.86 21.14
N VAL A 84 -18.53 -31.90 21.00
CA VAL A 84 -19.15 -32.33 19.74
C VAL A 84 -20.65 -32.09 19.77
N LEU A 85 -21.16 -31.46 18.73
CA LEU A 85 -22.58 -31.32 18.42
C LEU A 85 -22.89 -32.16 17.19
N GLU A 86 -23.70 -33.19 17.36
CA GLU A 86 -24.11 -34.05 16.26
C GLU A 86 -25.25 -33.45 15.46
N ARG A 87 -25.35 -33.84 14.19
CA ARG A 87 -26.40 -33.34 13.30
C ARG A 87 -27.81 -33.65 13.73
N SER A 88 -28.06 -34.83 14.28
CA SER A 88 -29.37 -35.18 14.86
C SER A 88 -29.76 -34.18 15.95
N GLN A 89 -28.83 -33.89 16.87
CA GLN A 89 -29.04 -32.92 17.96
C GLN A 89 -29.31 -31.51 17.43
N CYS A 90 -28.65 -31.10 16.36
CA CYS A 90 -28.93 -29.84 15.68
C CYS A 90 -30.29 -29.82 14.98
N GLU A 91 -30.67 -30.90 14.30
CA GLU A 91 -31.96 -30.99 13.61
C GLU A 91 -33.13 -30.96 14.59
N ASP A 92 -32.99 -31.57 15.77
CA ASP A 92 -33.96 -31.47 16.85
C ASP A 92 -34.04 -30.04 17.40
N LEU A 93 -32.89 -29.39 17.65
CA LEU A 93 -32.85 -27.98 18.09
C LEU A 93 -33.50 -27.04 17.07
N PHE A 94 -33.28 -27.26 15.77
CA PHE A 94 -33.89 -26.44 14.71
C PHE A 94 -35.38 -26.70 14.52
N ARG A 95 -35.86 -27.89 14.88
CA ARG A 95 -37.30 -28.19 14.91
C ARG A 95 -37.97 -27.44 16.06
N GLU A 96 -37.32 -27.39 17.21
CA GLU A 96 -37.81 -26.72 18.41
C GLU A 96 -37.72 -25.19 18.31
N PHE A 97 -36.64 -24.67 17.71
CA PHE A 97 -36.39 -23.24 17.56
C PHE A 97 -36.05 -22.87 16.10
N PRO A 98 -37.06 -22.75 15.20
CA PRO A 98 -36.85 -22.47 13.79
C PRO A 98 -36.10 -21.16 13.51
N ALA A 99 -36.27 -20.14 14.36
CA ALA A 99 -35.58 -18.85 14.25
C ALA A 99 -34.05 -18.97 14.43
N ILE A 100 -33.59 -19.92 15.26
CA ILE A 100 -32.16 -20.16 15.53
C ILE A 100 -31.46 -20.72 14.28
N LYS A 101 -32.17 -21.50 13.46
CA LYS A 101 -31.61 -22.08 12.22
C LYS A 101 -31.08 -21.00 11.27
N GLY A 102 -31.80 -19.89 11.13
CA GLY A 102 -31.37 -18.75 10.31
C GLY A 102 -30.16 -18.05 10.91
N GLN A 103 -30.16 -17.84 12.22
CA GLN A 103 -29.08 -17.15 12.95
C GLN A 103 -27.77 -17.95 12.94
N ILE A 104 -27.81 -19.25 13.21
CA ILE A 104 -26.63 -20.13 13.22
C ILE A 104 -26.00 -20.20 11.82
N LYS A 105 -26.82 -20.29 10.76
CA LYS A 105 -26.34 -20.30 9.37
C LYS A 105 -25.64 -19.00 8.99
N GLN A 106 -26.12 -17.86 9.50
CA GLN A 106 -25.50 -16.55 9.30
C GLN A 106 -24.21 -16.39 10.11
N PHE A 107 -24.19 -16.88 11.35
CA PHE A 107 -23.12 -16.64 12.31
C PHE A 107 -21.85 -17.46 12.00
N ILE A 108 -22.01 -18.72 11.61
CA ILE A 108 -20.90 -19.68 11.55
C ILE A 108 -20.18 -19.66 10.18
N GLY A 109 -20.89 -19.41 9.08
CA GLY A 109 -20.30 -19.37 7.73
C GLY A 109 -19.97 -17.96 7.23
N ARG A 110 -20.92 -17.02 7.39
CA ARG A 110 -20.74 -15.64 6.90
C ARG A 110 -20.01 -14.72 7.87
N GLY A 111 -19.93 -15.04 9.16
CA GLY A 111 -19.25 -14.20 10.15
C GLY A 111 -17.81 -13.89 9.76
N ILE A 112 -16.98 -14.94 9.58
CA ILE A 112 -15.57 -14.78 9.19
C ILE A 112 -15.42 -14.16 7.81
N ILE A 113 -16.23 -14.56 6.82
CA ILE A 113 -16.18 -13.98 5.46
C ILE A 113 -16.51 -12.48 5.50
N SER A 114 -17.56 -12.10 6.24
CA SER A 114 -17.92 -10.69 6.42
C SER A 114 -16.86 -9.89 7.16
N MET A 115 -16.06 -10.53 8.01
CA MET A 115 -14.89 -9.91 8.64
C MET A 115 -13.72 -9.78 7.69
N LEU A 116 -13.41 -10.83 6.92
CA LEU A 116 -12.41 -10.78 5.87
C LEU A 116 -12.72 -9.63 4.90
N GLN A 117 -13.98 -9.43 4.52
CA GLN A 117 -14.41 -8.34 3.65
C GLN A 117 -14.31 -6.93 4.28
N ARG A 118 -14.02 -6.80 5.59
CA ARG A 118 -13.67 -5.49 6.18
C ARG A 118 -12.24 -5.08 5.87
N VAL A 119 -11.38 -6.03 5.55
CA VAL A 119 -10.03 -5.76 5.09
C VAL A 119 -10.13 -5.14 3.69
N SER A 120 -9.56 -3.95 3.51
CA SER A 120 -9.74 -3.11 2.32
C SER A 120 -9.50 -3.85 1.00
N PHE A 121 -8.41 -4.61 0.90
CA PHE A 121 -8.08 -5.37 -0.31
C PHE A 121 -8.85 -6.70 -0.46
N LEU A 122 -9.53 -7.18 0.59
CA LEU A 122 -10.36 -8.39 0.53
C LEU A 122 -11.84 -8.08 0.26
N LYS A 123 -12.25 -6.82 0.41
CA LYS A 123 -13.64 -6.37 0.28
C LYS A 123 -14.27 -6.73 -1.07
N GLU A 124 -13.50 -6.64 -2.14
CA GLU A 124 -13.98 -6.89 -3.52
C GLU A 124 -13.84 -8.35 -3.96
N ILE A 125 -13.34 -9.22 -3.07
CA ILE A 125 -13.14 -10.62 -3.36
C ILE A 125 -14.45 -11.38 -3.11
N ALA A 126 -14.88 -12.16 -4.11
CA ALA A 126 -16.06 -13.00 -4.02
C ALA A 126 -16.01 -13.95 -2.81
N GLU A 127 -17.15 -14.16 -2.13
CA GLU A 127 -17.23 -14.96 -0.90
C GLU A 127 -16.64 -16.37 -1.09
N GLU A 128 -16.83 -16.97 -2.27
CA GLU A 128 -16.34 -18.31 -2.60
C GLU A 128 -14.81 -18.39 -2.59
N LYS A 129 -14.13 -17.30 -2.96
CA LYS A 129 -12.67 -17.21 -2.98
C LYS A 129 -12.11 -17.02 -1.56
N LEU A 130 -12.84 -16.30 -0.71
CA LEU A 130 -12.48 -16.08 0.70
C LEU A 130 -12.58 -17.35 1.56
N ASP A 131 -13.24 -18.40 1.06
CA ASP A 131 -13.35 -19.68 1.77
C ASP A 131 -11.98 -20.32 2.06
N ILE A 132 -10.98 -20.07 1.21
CA ILE A 132 -9.60 -20.54 1.44
C ILE A 132 -9.02 -19.90 2.71
N LEU A 133 -9.17 -18.57 2.84
CA LEU A 133 -8.74 -17.86 4.05
C LEU A 133 -9.54 -18.32 5.25
N ARG A 134 -10.88 -18.42 5.12
CA ARG A 134 -11.77 -18.89 6.19
C ARG A 134 -11.29 -20.21 6.80
N ARG A 135 -10.88 -21.17 5.99
CA ARG A 135 -10.39 -22.50 6.44
C ARG A 135 -9.02 -22.47 7.11
N GLY A 136 -8.20 -21.47 6.82
CA GLY A 136 -6.88 -21.30 7.40
C GLY A 136 -6.81 -20.32 8.57
N VAL A 137 -7.95 -19.74 8.96
CA VAL A 137 -8.05 -18.83 10.10
C VAL A 137 -7.92 -19.61 11.43
N HIS A 138 -7.11 -19.09 12.35
CA HIS A 138 -7.10 -19.49 13.76
C HIS A 138 -7.73 -18.41 14.62
N CYS A 139 -8.67 -18.81 15.46
CA CYS A 139 -9.28 -17.92 16.43
C CYS A 139 -8.58 -18.10 17.78
N THR A 140 -7.94 -17.05 18.29
CA THR A 140 -7.21 -17.07 19.58
C THR A 140 -7.73 -15.96 20.49
N SER A 141 -8.05 -16.30 21.73
CA SER A 141 -8.39 -15.33 22.76
C SER A 141 -7.15 -14.91 23.53
N TYR A 142 -7.00 -13.61 23.73
CA TYR A 142 -5.93 -13.00 24.50
C TYR A 142 -6.48 -12.19 25.65
N GLN A 143 -5.79 -12.21 26.79
CA GLN A 143 -6.10 -11.34 27.92
C GLN A 143 -5.54 -9.93 27.68
N ALA A 144 -6.07 -8.95 28.40
CA ALA A 144 -5.49 -7.61 28.43
C ALA A 144 -4.00 -7.67 28.83
N GLU A 145 -3.23 -6.70 28.33
CA GLU A 145 -1.78 -6.56 28.52
C GLU A 145 -0.92 -7.64 27.85
N HIS A 146 -1.54 -8.68 27.27
CA HIS A 146 -0.80 -9.70 26.53
C HIS A 146 -0.13 -9.10 25.29
N ILE A 147 1.13 -9.47 25.06
CA ILE A 147 1.88 -9.04 23.88
C ILE A 147 1.73 -10.11 22.81
N VAL A 148 1.07 -9.78 21.70
CA VAL A 148 0.87 -10.72 20.57
C VAL A 148 2.20 -10.99 19.87
N PHE A 149 2.99 -9.94 19.67
CA PHE A 149 4.38 -10.02 19.19
C PHE A 149 5.12 -8.71 19.48
N TYR A 150 6.45 -8.77 19.48
CA TYR A 150 7.34 -7.62 19.66
C TYR A 150 7.79 -7.05 18.32
N GLU A 151 8.12 -5.75 18.32
CA GLU A 151 8.88 -5.14 17.23
C GLU A 151 10.21 -5.89 17.03
N GLY A 152 10.55 -6.21 15.79
CA GLY A 152 11.75 -6.96 15.43
C GLY A 152 11.56 -8.49 15.36
N ASP A 153 10.45 -9.03 15.86
CA ASP A 153 10.15 -10.46 15.71
C ASP A 153 10.00 -10.85 14.24
N VAL A 154 10.31 -12.10 13.92
CA VAL A 154 9.98 -12.65 12.59
C VAL A 154 8.48 -12.82 12.51
N GLY A 155 7.85 -12.12 11.56
CA GLY A 155 6.39 -12.15 11.40
C GLY A 155 5.92 -13.14 10.34
N ASP A 156 5.14 -14.13 10.75
CA ASP A 156 4.57 -15.17 9.88
C ASP A 156 3.05 -15.23 9.88
N ASP A 157 2.37 -14.40 10.68
CA ASP A 157 0.91 -14.33 10.75
C ASP A 157 0.34 -12.92 10.49
N PHE A 158 -0.82 -12.86 9.84
CA PHE A 158 -1.71 -11.72 9.70
C PHE A 158 -2.83 -11.84 10.73
N TYR A 159 -3.22 -10.74 11.38
CA TYR A 159 -4.26 -10.78 12.40
C TYR A 159 -5.42 -9.84 12.08
N MET A 160 -6.64 -10.25 12.44
CA MET A 160 -7.85 -9.42 12.44
C MET A 160 -8.49 -9.44 13.83
N ILE A 161 -9.01 -8.30 14.26
CA ILE A 161 -9.64 -8.14 15.56
C ILE A 161 -11.13 -8.48 15.44
N LEU A 162 -11.51 -9.68 15.89
CA LEU A 162 -12.90 -10.11 15.91
C LEU A 162 -13.68 -9.45 17.05
N LYS A 163 -13.04 -9.26 18.20
CA LYS A 163 -13.60 -8.53 19.35
C LYS A 163 -12.48 -7.96 20.22
N GLY A 164 -12.72 -6.79 20.79
CA GLY A 164 -11.78 -6.09 21.67
C GLY A 164 -10.93 -5.08 20.89
N SER A 165 -9.75 -4.79 21.42
CA SER A 165 -8.83 -3.77 20.92
C SER A 165 -7.38 -4.09 21.25
N VAL A 166 -6.46 -3.59 20.41
CA VAL A 166 -5.00 -3.70 20.61
C VAL A 166 -4.33 -2.34 20.45
N MET A 167 -3.25 -2.13 21.18
CA MET A 167 -2.38 -0.97 21.13
C MET A 167 -1.13 -1.28 20.31
N ILE A 168 -0.80 -0.40 19.37
CA ILE A 168 0.44 -0.44 18.60
C ILE A 168 1.49 0.40 19.32
N LYS A 169 2.59 -0.22 19.73
CA LYS A 169 3.75 0.46 20.30
C LYS A 169 4.95 0.32 19.37
N ARG A 170 5.74 1.37 19.25
CA ARG A 170 7.00 1.34 18.51
C ARG A 170 8.07 1.99 19.34
N LYS A 171 9.29 1.45 19.28
CA LYS A 171 10.43 2.09 19.93
C LYS A 171 10.73 3.43 19.25
N ASP A 172 10.76 4.50 20.04
CA ASP A 172 11.35 5.75 19.62
C ASP A 172 12.84 5.52 19.41
N ARG A 173 13.35 5.97 18.27
CA ARG A 173 14.74 5.71 17.88
C ARG A 173 15.72 6.70 18.50
N ASP A 174 15.24 7.83 19.03
CA ASP A 174 16.05 8.85 19.66
C ASP A 174 16.11 8.67 21.19
N THR A 175 14.99 8.24 21.81
CA THR A 175 14.89 8.10 23.28
C THR A 175 14.93 6.65 23.78
N ASP A 176 14.85 5.67 22.88
CA ASP A 176 14.73 4.23 23.19
C ASP A 176 13.43 3.85 23.95
N GLU A 177 12.52 4.80 24.14
CA GLU A 177 11.24 4.59 24.83
C GLU A 177 10.19 3.97 23.91
N GLN A 178 9.25 3.19 24.46
CA GLN A 178 8.12 2.68 23.70
C GLN A 178 7.04 3.76 23.58
N VAL A 179 6.78 4.23 22.37
CA VAL A 179 5.77 5.23 22.07
C VAL A 179 4.52 4.54 21.53
N GLU A 180 3.37 4.90 22.08
CA GLU A 180 2.07 4.49 21.54
C GLU A 180 1.81 5.20 20.22
N ILE A 181 1.57 4.41 19.18
CA ILE A 181 1.36 4.90 17.82
C ILE A 181 -0.12 5.05 17.51
N ALA A 182 -0.93 4.06 17.90
CA ALA A 182 -2.36 4.02 17.68
C ALA A 182 -2.99 2.88 18.48
N THR A 183 -4.30 2.94 18.66
CA THR A 183 -5.14 1.81 19.08
C THR A 183 -5.98 1.33 17.89
N LEU A 184 -6.11 0.01 17.75
CA LEU A 184 -6.92 -0.65 16.73
C LEU A 184 -8.09 -1.38 17.39
N ASP A 185 -9.29 -1.12 16.92
CA ASP A 185 -10.52 -1.69 17.47
C ASP A 185 -11.08 -2.83 16.61
N THR A 186 -12.15 -3.44 17.11
CA THR A 186 -12.90 -4.52 16.44
C THR A 186 -13.19 -4.21 14.97
N GLY A 187 -12.81 -5.14 14.09
CA GLY A 187 -12.89 -5.02 12.63
C GLY A 187 -11.60 -4.54 11.97
N SER A 188 -10.63 -4.04 12.74
CA SER A 188 -9.29 -3.69 12.25
C SER A 188 -8.41 -4.93 12.08
N TYR A 189 -7.26 -4.75 11.43
CA TYR A 189 -6.27 -5.79 11.20
C TYR A 189 -4.85 -5.27 11.40
N PHE A 190 -3.90 -6.18 11.59
CA PHE A 190 -2.48 -5.87 11.76
C PHE A 190 -1.57 -7.04 11.39
N GLY A 191 -0.25 -6.78 11.29
CA GLY A 191 0.75 -7.80 10.98
C GLY A 191 0.90 -8.11 9.49
N GLU A 192 0.12 -7.45 8.63
CA GLU A 192 0.16 -7.53 7.18
C GLU A 192 1.52 -7.09 6.62
N VAL A 193 2.13 -6.08 7.24
CA VAL A 193 3.37 -5.45 6.77
C VAL A 193 4.49 -6.48 6.65
N SER A 194 4.69 -7.32 7.68
CA SER A 194 5.76 -8.33 7.68
C SER A 194 5.56 -9.41 6.63
N LEU A 195 4.31 -9.78 6.35
CA LEU A 195 4.00 -10.80 5.35
C LEU A 195 4.23 -10.30 3.93
N ILE A 196 3.78 -9.07 3.69
CA ILE A 196 3.77 -8.45 2.37
C ILE A 196 5.18 -7.94 2.02
N MET A 197 5.83 -7.24 2.96
CA MET A 197 7.13 -6.62 2.76
C MET A 197 8.29 -7.55 3.11
N ASP A 198 8.03 -8.74 3.68
CA ASP A 198 9.05 -9.70 4.11
C ASP A 198 10.08 -9.10 5.06
N VAL A 199 9.58 -8.29 6.00
CA VAL A 199 10.37 -7.63 7.05
C VAL A 199 9.95 -8.12 8.42
N ALA A 200 10.82 -7.94 9.41
CA ALA A 200 10.48 -8.15 10.81
C ALA A 200 9.24 -7.32 11.23
N ARG A 201 8.59 -7.69 12.32
CA ARG A 201 7.45 -6.95 12.90
C ARG A 201 7.85 -5.50 13.11
N THR A 202 7.09 -4.58 12.51
CA THR A 202 7.44 -3.15 12.46
C THR A 202 7.01 -2.36 13.70
N ALA A 203 6.29 -3.02 14.60
CA ALA A 203 5.80 -2.50 15.85
C ALA A 203 5.49 -3.67 16.80
N THR A 204 5.44 -3.37 18.10
CA THR A 204 4.93 -4.27 19.15
C THR A 204 3.42 -4.13 19.23
N ILE A 205 2.71 -5.26 19.36
CA ILE A 205 1.25 -5.28 19.53
C ILE A 205 0.91 -5.77 20.92
N VAL A 206 0.23 -4.91 21.69
CA VAL A 206 -0.23 -5.18 23.05
C VAL A 206 -1.74 -5.21 23.08
N VAL A 207 -2.34 -6.21 23.69
CA VAL A 207 -3.80 -6.32 23.82
C VAL A 207 -4.29 -5.32 24.87
N SER A 208 -5.21 -4.43 24.50
CA SER A 208 -5.69 -3.35 25.39
C SER A 208 -6.80 -3.83 26.34
N GLU A 209 -7.63 -4.75 25.87
CA GLU A 209 -8.71 -5.39 26.63
C GLU A 209 -8.84 -6.86 26.19
N PRO A 210 -9.50 -7.75 26.96
CA PRO A 210 -9.69 -9.15 26.56
C PRO A 210 -10.24 -9.25 25.13
N SER A 211 -9.41 -9.79 24.23
CA SER A 211 -9.64 -9.71 22.79
C SER A 211 -9.70 -11.07 22.15
N LEU A 212 -10.43 -11.16 21.04
CA LEU A 212 -10.52 -12.33 20.20
C LEU A 212 -9.94 -11.98 18.84
N LEU A 213 -8.85 -12.64 18.47
CA LEU A 213 -8.11 -12.38 17.25
C LEU A 213 -8.22 -13.56 16.29
N LEU A 214 -8.47 -13.26 15.03
CA LEU A 214 -8.33 -14.20 13.93
C LEU A 214 -6.92 -14.06 13.37
N SER A 215 -6.22 -15.16 13.14
CA SER A 215 -4.89 -15.15 12.53
C SER A 215 -4.83 -16.03 11.29
N ILE A 216 -4.09 -15.58 10.28
CA ILE A 216 -3.86 -16.28 9.01
C ILE A 216 -2.37 -16.31 8.77
N ASN A 217 -1.80 -17.51 8.66
CA ASN A 217 -0.37 -17.66 8.43
C ASN A 217 0.06 -17.27 7.00
N LYS A 218 1.34 -16.92 6.85
CA LYS A 218 1.99 -16.46 5.63
C LYS A 218 1.76 -17.42 4.47
N LYS A 219 1.82 -18.72 4.74
CA LYS A 219 1.62 -19.76 3.73
C LYS A 219 0.19 -19.74 3.18
N THR A 220 -0.81 -19.65 4.07
CA THR A 220 -2.23 -19.57 3.69
C THR A 220 -2.50 -18.28 2.94
N PHE A 221 -1.99 -17.16 3.46
CA PHE A 221 -2.16 -15.85 2.84
C PHE A 221 -1.51 -15.78 1.45
N GLY A 222 -0.26 -16.22 1.31
CA GLY A 222 0.45 -16.27 0.03
C GLY A 222 -0.24 -17.17 -0.99
N THR A 223 -0.66 -18.38 -0.57
CA THR A 223 -1.44 -19.29 -1.43
C THR A 223 -2.73 -18.63 -1.91
N PHE A 224 -3.42 -17.88 -1.04
CA PHE A 224 -4.63 -17.16 -1.40
C PHE A 224 -4.37 -16.06 -2.44
N LEU A 225 -3.30 -15.28 -2.29
CA LEU A 225 -2.94 -14.24 -3.25
C LEU A 225 -2.65 -14.85 -4.63
N GLU A 226 -1.81 -15.89 -4.67
CA GLU A 226 -1.46 -16.60 -5.90
C GLU A 226 -2.69 -17.16 -6.63
N LEU A 227 -3.59 -17.83 -5.90
CA LEU A 227 -4.79 -18.45 -6.49
C LEU A 227 -5.80 -17.44 -7.03
N ASN A 228 -5.79 -16.21 -6.51
CA ASN A 228 -6.71 -15.16 -6.93
C ASN A 228 -6.10 -14.19 -7.93
N GLY A 229 -4.84 -14.40 -8.34
CA GLY A 229 -4.13 -13.50 -9.24
C GLY A 229 -3.95 -12.10 -8.64
N LEU A 230 -3.91 -12.01 -7.30
CA LEU A 230 -3.71 -10.74 -6.61
C LEU A 230 -2.22 -10.50 -6.49
N ASP A 231 -1.74 -9.50 -7.20
CA ASP A 231 -0.37 -9.04 -7.04
C ASP A 231 -0.22 -8.30 -5.70
N MET A 232 0.98 -8.38 -5.13
CA MET A 232 1.37 -7.70 -3.91
C MET A 232 1.14 -6.20 -4.03
N LYS A 233 1.33 -5.63 -5.23
CA LYS A 233 1.07 -4.23 -5.52
C LYS A 233 -0.40 -3.85 -5.30
N THR A 234 -1.35 -4.70 -5.70
CA THR A 234 -2.79 -4.49 -5.48
C THR A 234 -3.14 -4.51 -4.00
N VAL A 235 -2.57 -5.47 -3.25
CA VAL A 235 -2.74 -5.55 -1.78
C VAL A 235 -2.15 -4.32 -1.10
N MET A 236 -1.01 -3.85 -1.60
CA MET A 236 -0.29 -2.71 -1.04
C MET A 236 -0.83 -1.36 -1.45
N ARG A 237 -1.63 -1.26 -2.51
CA ARG A 237 -2.12 0.03 -3.02
C ARG A 237 -2.77 0.87 -1.93
N THR A 238 -3.74 0.30 -1.21
CA THR A 238 -4.40 1.01 -0.10
C THR A 238 -3.40 1.41 0.98
N ARG A 239 -2.45 0.53 1.31
CA ARG A 239 -1.45 0.79 2.33
C ARG A 239 -0.45 1.87 1.92
N ILE A 240 -0.06 1.92 0.65
CA ILE A 240 0.79 2.96 0.09
C ILE A 240 0.07 4.30 0.21
N ILE A 241 -1.19 4.39 -0.23
CA ILE A 241 -2.02 5.61 -0.08
C ILE A 241 -2.08 6.07 1.38
N GLU A 242 -2.39 5.17 2.30
CA GLU A 242 -2.42 5.47 3.74
C GLU A 242 -1.05 5.93 4.26
N THR A 243 0.03 5.33 3.76
CA THR A 243 1.41 5.68 4.12
C THR A 243 1.74 7.12 3.69
N PHE A 244 1.42 7.49 2.44
CA PHE A 244 1.58 8.85 1.95
C PHE A 244 0.78 9.87 2.77
N LYS A 245 -0.49 9.56 3.06
CA LYS A 245 -1.36 10.42 3.87
C LYS A 245 -0.87 10.57 5.31
N ARG A 246 -0.40 9.47 5.91
CA ARG A 246 0.08 9.44 7.30
C ARG A 246 1.40 10.16 7.48
N PHE A 247 2.35 10.01 6.56
CA PHE A 247 3.67 10.61 6.69
C PHE A 247 3.68 12.13 6.47
N GLN A 248 2.59 12.70 5.96
CA GLN A 248 2.41 14.14 5.79
C GLN A 248 3.61 14.81 5.13
N ILE A 249 4.21 14.15 4.13
CA ILE A 249 5.39 14.65 3.42
C ILE A 249 5.06 16.06 2.89
N PRO A 250 5.81 17.11 3.25
CA PRO A 250 5.37 18.49 3.12
C PRO A 250 4.85 18.87 1.73
N PHE A 251 5.45 18.33 0.67
CA PHE A 251 5.06 18.62 -0.70
C PHE A 251 3.95 17.74 -1.26
N PHE A 252 3.72 16.56 -0.70
CA PHE A 252 2.56 15.73 -1.05
C PHE A 252 1.26 16.26 -0.42
N GLN A 253 1.33 17.17 0.57
CA GLN A 253 0.14 17.79 1.17
C GLN A 253 -0.66 18.65 0.18
N ALA A 254 -0.01 19.17 -0.86
CA ALA A 254 -0.65 19.99 -1.89
C ALA A 254 -1.31 19.16 -3.01
N ILE A 255 -1.18 17.82 -2.96
CA ILE A 255 -1.74 16.92 -3.96
C ILE A 255 -3.18 16.55 -3.55
N PRO A 256 -4.16 16.70 -4.46
CA PRO A 256 -5.54 16.28 -4.20
C PRO A 256 -5.66 14.79 -3.89
N ASP A 257 -6.61 14.45 -3.02
CA ASP A 257 -6.82 13.09 -2.53
C ASP A 257 -7.07 12.05 -3.65
N GLU A 258 -7.70 12.50 -4.73
CA GLU A 258 -8.06 11.72 -5.92
C GLU A 258 -6.84 11.24 -6.73
N ARG A 259 -5.66 11.84 -6.52
CA ARG A 259 -4.41 11.48 -7.22
C ARG A 259 -3.60 10.41 -6.50
N PHE A 260 -3.80 10.20 -5.20
CA PHE A 260 -3.07 9.16 -4.45
C PHE A 260 -3.21 7.76 -5.04
N PRO A 261 -4.36 7.35 -5.58
CA PRO A 261 -4.46 6.07 -6.28
C PRO A 261 -3.50 5.94 -7.47
N GLN A 262 -3.26 7.01 -8.24
CA GLN A 262 -2.31 6.98 -9.36
C GLN A 262 -0.87 6.98 -8.84
N ILE A 263 -0.58 7.82 -7.84
CA ILE A 263 0.73 7.86 -7.16
C ILE A 263 1.11 6.49 -6.62
N ALA A 264 0.17 5.79 -5.99
CA ALA A 264 0.39 4.46 -5.46
C ALA A 264 0.65 3.41 -6.56
N GLU A 265 0.07 3.58 -7.75
CA GLU A 265 0.38 2.73 -8.91
C GLU A 265 1.75 3.02 -9.50
N ASN A 266 2.22 4.26 -9.45
CA ASN A 266 3.53 4.62 -9.98
C ASN A 266 4.66 4.32 -8.98
N CYS A 267 4.32 3.98 -7.73
CA CYS A 267 5.29 3.57 -6.73
C CYS A 267 5.75 2.12 -6.90
N GLN A 268 7.04 1.89 -6.68
CA GLN A 268 7.65 0.58 -6.57
C GLN A 268 8.05 0.31 -5.13
N ILE A 269 8.01 -0.96 -4.72
CA ILE A 269 8.49 -1.40 -3.41
C ILE A 269 9.89 -1.97 -3.61
N GLU A 270 10.89 -1.31 -3.06
CA GLU A 270 12.29 -1.76 -3.12
C GLU A 270 12.76 -2.22 -1.75
N LYS A 271 13.41 -3.39 -1.70
CA LYS A 271 13.93 -3.98 -0.48
C LYS A 271 15.45 -3.98 -0.53
N TYR A 272 16.06 -3.56 0.56
CA TYR A 272 17.50 -3.50 0.71
C TYR A 272 17.89 -4.16 2.03
N GLU A 273 18.94 -4.97 1.99
CA GLU A 273 19.61 -5.54 3.14
C GLU A 273 20.51 -4.50 3.82
N LYS A 274 20.97 -4.81 5.03
CA LYS A 274 21.82 -3.90 5.82
C LYS A 274 23.16 -3.65 5.12
N GLY A 275 23.54 -2.38 5.00
CA GLY A 275 24.83 -1.94 4.46
C GLY A 275 24.83 -1.74 2.94
N GLU A 276 23.71 -1.97 2.26
CA GLU A 276 23.60 -1.72 0.83
C GLU A 276 23.57 -0.23 0.53
N VAL A 277 24.31 0.15 -0.51
CA VAL A 277 24.31 1.51 -1.06
C VAL A 277 23.15 1.63 -2.04
N ILE A 278 22.27 2.60 -1.80
CA ILE A 278 21.08 2.85 -2.63
C ILE A 278 21.47 3.70 -3.85
N PHE A 279 22.30 4.72 -3.63
CA PHE A 279 22.98 5.50 -4.68
C PHE A 279 24.20 6.22 -4.10
N GLU A 280 25.14 6.59 -4.97
CA GLU A 280 26.37 7.30 -4.62
C GLU A 280 26.29 8.82 -4.91
N GLU A 281 27.05 9.61 -4.14
CA GLU A 281 27.26 11.04 -4.45
C GLU A 281 27.86 11.20 -5.85
N GLY A 282 27.25 12.08 -6.65
CA GLY A 282 27.68 12.35 -8.03
C GLY A 282 26.92 11.58 -9.11
N GLU A 283 26.11 10.57 -8.75
CA GLU A 283 25.29 9.86 -9.71
C GLU A 283 24.13 10.71 -10.24
N VAL A 284 23.63 10.38 -11.43
CA VAL A 284 22.42 11.02 -11.97
C VAL A 284 21.20 10.57 -11.17
N GLY A 285 20.37 11.52 -10.74
CA GLY A 285 19.13 11.21 -10.04
C GLY A 285 18.02 10.73 -10.98
N ASP A 286 17.57 9.49 -10.77
CA ASP A 286 16.52 8.84 -11.57
C ASP A 286 15.22 8.61 -10.80
N ARG A 287 15.30 8.57 -9.46
CA ARG A 287 14.21 8.17 -8.57
C ARG A 287 14.17 8.95 -7.26
N PHE A 288 12.97 9.06 -6.70
CA PHE A 288 12.65 9.58 -5.37
C PHE A 288 12.32 8.42 -4.44
N PHE A 289 12.66 8.53 -3.15
CA PHE A 289 12.47 7.45 -2.18
C PHE A 289 11.80 7.92 -0.90
N ILE A 290 10.85 7.12 -0.40
CA ILE A 290 10.25 7.25 0.92
C ILE A 290 10.61 6.02 1.74
N ILE A 291 11.06 6.22 2.97
CA ILE A 291 11.39 5.15 3.89
C ILE A 291 10.09 4.63 4.51
N SER A 292 9.62 3.47 4.05
CA SER A 292 8.46 2.81 4.63
C SER A 292 8.85 2.03 5.90
N TYR A 293 9.98 1.33 5.84
CA TYR A 293 10.58 0.61 6.97
C TYR A 293 12.11 0.69 6.89
N GLY A 294 12.80 0.56 8.02
CA GLY A 294 14.27 0.57 8.09
C GLY A 294 14.87 1.93 8.38
N GLN A 295 16.15 2.11 8.04
CA GLN A 295 16.91 3.34 8.30
C GLN A 295 17.99 3.53 7.24
N VAL A 296 18.09 4.75 6.73
CA VAL A 296 19.07 5.16 5.71
C VAL A 296 20.04 6.17 6.31
N GLN A 297 21.33 5.97 6.09
CA GLN A 297 22.39 6.93 6.37
C GLN A 297 22.66 7.78 5.14
N VAL A 298 22.77 9.10 5.35
CA VAL A 298 23.13 10.07 4.31
C VAL A 298 24.52 10.60 4.59
N GLU A 299 25.44 10.41 3.65
CA GLU A 299 26.85 10.76 3.76
C GLU A 299 27.28 11.67 2.61
N LYS A 300 28.00 12.75 2.89
CA LYS A 300 28.55 13.66 1.87
C LYS A 300 30.02 13.86 2.11
N LYS A 301 30.83 13.70 1.07
CA LYS A 301 32.30 13.79 1.16
C LYS A 301 32.87 12.92 2.30
N GLY A 302 32.31 11.72 2.48
CA GLY A 302 32.74 10.79 3.53
C GLY A 302 32.28 11.14 4.96
N GLN A 303 31.44 12.16 5.15
CA GLN A 303 30.93 12.55 6.46
C GLN A 303 29.42 12.30 6.57
N VAL A 304 29.02 11.60 7.63
CA VAL A 304 27.60 11.33 7.91
C VAL A 304 26.90 12.65 8.27
N ILE A 305 26.00 13.10 7.41
CA ILE A 305 25.19 14.31 7.65
C ILE A 305 23.95 13.97 8.46
N SER A 306 23.30 12.84 8.16
CA SER A 306 22.00 12.52 8.74
C SER A 306 21.71 11.03 8.70
N LYS A 307 20.76 10.61 9.56
CA LYS A 307 20.17 9.27 9.55
C LYS A 307 18.65 9.43 9.46
N LEU A 308 18.06 8.85 8.42
CA LEU A 308 16.66 8.98 8.08
C LEU A 308 15.93 7.69 8.43
N GLY A 309 14.85 7.79 9.22
CA GLY A 309 14.00 6.67 9.60
C GLY A 309 12.69 6.63 8.82
N ALA A 310 11.83 5.65 9.16
CA ALA A 310 10.51 5.51 8.56
C ALA A 310 9.69 6.81 8.62
N GLY A 311 9.05 7.16 7.51
CA GLY A 311 8.32 8.42 7.31
C GLY A 311 9.14 9.58 6.77
N LYS A 312 10.47 9.45 6.73
CA LYS A 312 11.34 10.39 6.02
C LYS A 312 11.51 9.96 4.55
N TYR A 313 12.03 10.87 3.74
CA TYR A 313 12.27 10.68 2.32
C TYR A 313 13.66 11.20 1.95
N PHE A 314 14.14 10.85 0.76
CA PHE A 314 15.40 11.33 0.21
C PHE A 314 15.43 11.17 -1.32
N GLY A 315 16.44 11.80 -1.94
CA GLY A 315 16.69 11.71 -3.37
C GLY A 315 15.92 12.72 -4.23
N GLU A 316 15.14 13.61 -3.63
CA GLU A 316 14.34 14.63 -4.31
C GLU A 316 15.19 15.73 -4.97
N VAL A 317 16.36 16.04 -4.41
CA VAL A 317 17.19 17.18 -4.86
C VAL A 317 17.60 17.05 -6.34
N ALA A 318 18.08 15.87 -6.72
CA ALA A 318 18.53 15.60 -8.09
C ALA A 318 17.38 15.52 -9.11
N LEU A 319 16.12 15.45 -8.66
CA LEU A 319 14.96 15.41 -9.54
C LEU A 319 14.37 16.80 -9.76
N VAL A 320 14.52 17.68 -8.77
CA VAL A 320 13.90 19.00 -8.73
C VAL A 320 14.85 20.07 -9.26
N ILE A 321 16.15 19.97 -8.94
CA ILE A 321 17.16 20.94 -9.38
C ILE A 321 17.71 20.49 -10.73
N GLU A 322 17.65 21.38 -11.71
CA GLU A 322 18.19 21.15 -13.06
C GLU A 322 19.70 20.90 -13.01
N ASP A 323 20.18 19.94 -13.80
CA ASP A 323 21.57 19.47 -13.86
C ASP A 323 22.17 18.98 -12.51
N ALA A 324 21.36 18.82 -11.47
CA ALA A 324 21.83 18.33 -10.19
C ALA A 324 22.02 16.82 -10.21
N VAL A 325 23.16 16.39 -9.68
CA VAL A 325 23.46 14.99 -9.36
C VAL A 325 23.08 14.68 -7.91
N ARG A 326 23.10 13.39 -7.53
CA ARG A 326 22.96 12.96 -6.13
C ARG A 326 23.98 13.71 -5.27
N THR A 327 23.50 14.50 -4.31
CA THR A 327 24.33 15.43 -3.53
C THR A 327 25.02 14.80 -2.32
N ALA A 328 24.73 13.53 -2.06
CA ALA A 328 25.21 12.70 -0.98
C ALA A 328 25.02 11.22 -1.34
N THR A 329 25.81 10.33 -0.77
CA THR A 329 25.63 8.87 -0.82
C THR A 329 24.58 8.46 0.20
N CYS A 330 23.66 7.57 -0.19
CA CYS A 330 22.66 7.01 0.72
C CYS A 330 22.86 5.49 0.84
N SER A 331 22.94 4.99 2.08
CA SER A 331 23.11 3.55 2.36
C SER A 331 22.25 3.10 3.53
N THR A 332 21.93 1.81 3.60
CA THR A 332 21.05 1.26 4.65
C THR A 332 21.81 0.91 5.93
N LEU A 333 21.23 1.22 7.09
CA LEU A 333 21.78 0.84 8.41
C LEU A 333 21.19 -0.46 8.98
N MET A 334 20.09 -0.91 8.37
CA MET A 334 19.36 -2.14 8.68
C MET A 334 18.57 -2.58 7.45
N GLN A 335 17.91 -3.74 7.50
CA GLN A 335 16.94 -4.11 6.47
C GLN A 335 15.93 -2.96 6.27
N THR A 336 15.81 -2.49 5.05
CA THR A 336 15.10 -1.27 4.69
C THR A 336 14.19 -1.53 3.52
N VAL A 337 12.97 -0.99 3.61
CA VAL A 337 12.01 -1.04 2.50
C VAL A 337 11.60 0.36 2.15
N LEU A 338 11.79 0.67 0.87
CA LEU A 338 11.56 1.96 0.28
C LEU A 338 10.33 1.89 -0.63
N LEU A 339 9.54 2.95 -0.62
CA LEU A 339 8.66 3.25 -1.74
C LEU A 339 9.44 4.17 -2.68
N SER A 340 9.69 3.73 -3.90
CA SER A 340 10.39 4.52 -4.91
C SER A 340 9.46 4.95 -6.03
N MET A 341 9.78 6.08 -6.64
CA MET A 341 9.04 6.68 -7.74
C MET A 341 10.04 7.23 -8.75
N SER A 342 9.79 7.04 -10.05
CA SER A 342 10.65 7.58 -11.10
C SER A 342 10.66 9.11 -11.10
N ALA A 343 11.69 9.72 -11.69
CA ALA A 343 11.78 11.17 -11.87
C ALA A 343 10.56 11.73 -12.62
N GLU A 344 10.09 11.00 -13.63
CA GLU A 344 8.93 11.34 -14.44
C GLU A 344 7.65 11.29 -13.61
N ASP A 345 7.41 10.17 -12.91
CA ASP A 345 6.23 10.01 -12.05
C ASP A 345 6.20 11.01 -10.89
N PHE A 346 7.37 11.33 -10.33
CA PHE A 346 7.50 12.33 -9.28
C PHE A 346 7.10 13.70 -9.79
N LYS A 347 7.60 14.13 -10.95
CA LYS A 347 7.22 15.40 -11.57
C LYS A 347 5.74 15.40 -12.00
N GLY A 348 5.27 14.30 -12.58
CA GLY A 348 3.88 14.09 -13.00
C GLY A 348 2.87 14.19 -11.85
N SER A 349 3.30 13.86 -10.63
CA SER A 349 2.49 14.04 -9.42
C SER A 349 2.07 15.50 -9.19
N PHE A 350 2.83 16.48 -9.71
CA PHE A 350 2.59 17.91 -9.54
C PHE A 350 2.02 18.64 -10.77
N GLU A 351 1.65 17.95 -11.85
CA GLU A 351 1.18 18.58 -13.11
C GLU A 351 0.02 19.56 -12.90
N LEU A 352 -0.95 19.18 -12.07
CA LEU A 352 -2.13 19.99 -11.75
C LEU A 352 -1.85 21.06 -10.67
N ASN A 353 -0.67 21.02 -10.03
CA ASN A 353 -0.28 21.96 -8.99
C ASN A 353 1.20 22.36 -9.13
N PRO A 354 1.57 23.09 -10.21
CA PRO A 354 2.95 23.51 -10.44
C PRO A 354 3.47 24.47 -9.36
N GLU A 355 2.59 25.17 -8.65
CA GLU A 355 2.96 26.04 -7.52
C GLU A 355 3.57 25.22 -6.36
N ALA A 356 3.05 24.01 -6.12
CA ALA A 356 3.59 23.11 -5.09
C ALA A 356 5.00 22.61 -5.43
N LEU A 357 5.25 22.23 -6.70
CA LEU A 357 6.59 21.85 -7.14
C LEU A 357 7.56 23.03 -7.05
N ALA A 358 7.10 24.24 -7.37
CA ALA A 358 7.90 25.44 -7.26
C ALA A 358 8.27 25.78 -5.79
N ASP A 359 7.36 25.59 -4.84
CA ASP A 359 7.65 25.73 -3.41
C ASP A 359 8.73 24.72 -2.95
N VAL A 360 8.67 23.48 -3.45
CA VAL A 360 9.72 22.48 -3.21
C VAL A 360 11.06 22.93 -3.76
N GLU A 361 11.10 23.32 -5.04
CA GLU A 361 12.32 23.74 -5.72
C GLU A 361 12.96 24.94 -4.99
N LEU A 362 12.16 25.94 -4.58
CA LEU A 362 12.65 27.08 -3.82
C LEU A 362 13.21 26.69 -2.44
N LYS A 363 12.55 25.76 -1.74
CA LYS A 363 13.02 25.28 -0.42
C LYS A 363 14.31 24.47 -0.51
N LEU A 364 14.48 23.67 -1.56
CA LEU A 364 15.65 22.80 -1.74
C LEU A 364 16.83 23.54 -2.37
N ALA A 365 16.60 24.31 -3.43
CA ALA A 365 17.65 24.98 -4.19
C ALA A 365 18.08 26.31 -3.56
N GLY A 366 17.19 26.94 -2.78
CA GLY A 366 17.47 28.23 -2.14
C GLY A 366 17.88 29.30 -3.15
N GLN A 367 19.10 29.81 -3.04
CA GLN A 367 19.65 30.81 -3.96
C GLN A 367 19.92 30.27 -5.38
N ASN A 368 20.02 28.94 -5.54
CA ASN A 368 20.26 28.28 -6.81
C ASN A 368 18.96 27.84 -7.50
N ALA A 369 17.80 28.30 -7.02
CA ALA A 369 16.52 27.94 -7.62
C ALA A 369 16.43 28.47 -9.06
N GLY A 370 15.90 27.63 -9.96
CA GLY A 370 15.71 28.00 -11.36
C GLY A 370 14.65 29.09 -11.51
N MET A 371 14.71 29.81 -12.62
CA MET A 371 13.70 30.81 -12.97
C MET A 371 12.30 30.22 -13.01
N ARG A 372 12.15 28.96 -13.46
CA ARG A 372 10.87 28.25 -13.52
C ARG A 372 10.16 28.21 -12.15
N ALA A 373 10.86 27.92 -11.06
CA ALA A 373 10.27 27.92 -9.73
C ALA A 373 9.86 29.32 -9.24
N ILE A 374 10.68 30.34 -9.51
CA ILE A 374 10.33 31.73 -9.19
C ILE A 374 9.03 32.14 -9.88
N LEU A 375 8.90 31.74 -11.15
CA LEU A 375 7.79 32.07 -12.03
C LEU A 375 6.49 31.34 -11.63
N HIS A 376 6.59 30.09 -11.16
CA HIS A 376 5.42 29.32 -10.73
C HIS A 376 5.02 29.53 -9.26
N HIS A 377 5.87 30.09 -8.40
CA HIS A 377 5.54 30.30 -6.99
C HIS A 377 4.93 31.70 -6.75
N PRO A 378 3.68 31.83 -6.22
CA PRO A 378 2.96 33.10 -6.18
C PRO A 378 3.71 34.26 -5.50
N ARG A 379 4.30 34.00 -4.32
CA ARG A 379 5.06 35.04 -3.59
C ARG A 379 6.43 35.34 -4.20
N ALA A 380 7.03 34.36 -4.88
CA ALA A 380 8.33 34.56 -5.50
C ALA A 380 8.17 35.41 -6.76
N LEU A 381 7.11 35.12 -7.52
CA LEU A 381 6.69 35.90 -8.67
C LEU A 381 6.42 37.36 -8.30
N GLU A 382 5.64 37.64 -7.25
CA GLU A 382 5.35 39.02 -6.82
C GLU A 382 6.64 39.80 -6.51
N LYS A 383 7.58 39.17 -5.82
CA LYS A 383 8.89 39.76 -5.53
C LYS A 383 9.72 39.98 -6.79
N PHE A 384 9.71 39.01 -7.70
CA PHE A 384 10.42 39.10 -8.97
C PHE A 384 9.85 40.21 -9.86
N GLU A 385 8.53 40.36 -9.94
CA GLU A 385 7.87 41.48 -10.64
C GLU A 385 8.26 42.83 -10.04
N THR A 386 8.31 42.91 -8.70
CA THR A 386 8.75 44.13 -8.02
C THR A 386 10.20 44.46 -8.36
N PHE A 387 11.10 43.46 -8.33
CA PHE A 387 12.49 43.62 -8.75
C PHE A 387 12.60 44.10 -10.20
N LEU A 388 11.92 43.48 -11.15
CA LEU A 388 11.98 43.87 -12.55
C LEU A 388 11.46 45.29 -12.81
N LYS A 389 10.43 45.73 -12.08
CA LYS A 389 9.98 47.14 -12.12
C LYS A 389 11.07 48.11 -11.68
N THR A 390 11.90 47.75 -10.70
CA THR A 390 13.05 48.58 -10.28
C THR A 390 14.19 48.59 -11.31
N GLN A 391 14.29 47.56 -12.15
CA GLN A 391 15.28 47.43 -13.22
C GLN A 391 14.81 47.98 -14.57
N PHE A 392 13.63 48.61 -14.64
CA PHE A 392 13.00 49.12 -15.89
C PHE A 392 12.77 48.04 -16.97
N ALA A 393 12.62 46.76 -16.60
CA ALA A 393 12.42 45.63 -17.51
C ALA A 393 10.95 45.14 -17.51
N THR A 394 9.99 46.05 -17.67
CA THR A 394 8.54 45.74 -17.62
C THR A 394 8.06 44.91 -18.81
N GLU A 395 8.74 44.99 -19.95
CA GLU A 395 8.42 44.24 -21.17
C GLU A 395 8.64 42.72 -20.98
N SER A 396 9.67 42.34 -20.23
CA SER A 396 9.94 40.93 -19.87
C SER A 396 8.83 40.34 -19.00
N ILE A 397 8.24 41.12 -18.09
CA ILE A 397 7.08 40.70 -17.28
C ILE A 397 5.87 40.46 -18.18
N HIS A 398 5.61 41.39 -19.10
CA HIS A 398 4.46 41.27 -20.01
C HIS A 398 4.60 40.07 -20.95
N CYS A 399 5.80 39.81 -21.47
CA CYS A 399 6.09 38.62 -22.27
C CYS A 399 5.74 37.35 -21.49
N TRP A 400 6.30 37.21 -20.29
CA TRP A 400 6.13 36.01 -19.50
C TRP A 400 4.68 35.78 -19.04
N LYS A 401 3.98 36.83 -18.59
CA LYS A 401 2.54 36.73 -18.25
C LYS A 401 1.73 36.28 -19.45
N ALA A 402 2.05 36.80 -20.62
CA ALA A 402 1.34 36.46 -21.84
C ALA A 402 1.62 34.99 -22.26
N CYS A 403 2.83 34.46 -22.03
CA CYS A 403 3.15 33.03 -22.19
C CYS A 403 2.34 32.13 -21.25
N ILE A 404 2.13 32.51 -19.99
CA ILE A 404 1.28 31.71 -19.07
C ILE A 404 -0.17 31.71 -19.50
N GLU A 405 -0.72 32.88 -19.84
CA GLU A 405 -2.12 32.98 -20.26
C GLU A 405 -2.36 32.19 -21.54
N PHE A 406 -1.38 32.19 -22.45
CA PHE A 406 -1.40 31.29 -23.60
C PHE A 406 -1.39 29.82 -23.19
N ARG A 407 -0.50 29.39 -22.29
CA ARG A 407 -0.44 27.99 -21.83
C ARG A 407 -1.74 27.52 -21.17
N LYS A 408 -2.39 28.38 -20.38
CA LYS A 408 -3.72 28.09 -19.80
C LYS A 408 -4.78 27.92 -20.88
N ALA A 409 -4.84 28.84 -21.84
CA ALA A 409 -5.79 28.78 -22.94
C ALA A 409 -5.54 27.55 -23.84
N TYR A 410 -4.27 27.23 -24.09
CA TYR A 410 -3.82 26.06 -24.84
C TYR A 410 -4.30 24.75 -24.19
N ASN A 411 -4.00 24.56 -22.89
CA ASN A 411 -4.43 23.37 -22.15
C ASN A 411 -5.96 23.23 -22.05
N ALA A 412 -6.70 24.35 -22.06
CA ALA A 412 -8.16 24.34 -22.03
C ALA A 412 -8.79 23.93 -23.37
N GLU A 413 -8.13 24.25 -24.50
CA GLU A 413 -8.62 23.96 -25.84
C GLU A 413 -8.10 22.63 -26.41
N ILE A 414 -7.02 22.06 -25.84
CA ILE A 414 -6.43 20.77 -26.22
C ILE A 414 -6.24 19.91 -24.96
N PRO A 415 -7.30 19.20 -24.51
CA PRO A 415 -7.27 18.44 -23.24
C PRO A 415 -6.29 17.26 -23.25
N GLU A 416 -6.04 16.64 -24.41
CA GLU A 416 -5.09 15.52 -24.56
C GLU A 416 -3.66 15.92 -24.15
N ALA A 417 -3.29 17.19 -24.37
CA ALA A 417 -2.01 17.74 -23.92
C ALA A 417 -1.93 17.99 -22.40
N SER A 418 -3.06 17.90 -21.68
CA SER A 418 -3.14 18.05 -20.22
C SER A 418 -3.04 16.72 -19.45
N GLU A 419 -3.15 15.58 -20.15
CA GLU A 419 -3.07 14.22 -19.57
C GLU A 419 -1.71 13.53 -19.78
N GLY A 420 -0.69 14.26 -20.27
CA GLY A 420 0.65 13.71 -20.48
C GLY A 420 0.83 12.90 -21.78
N ASN A 421 -0.24 12.73 -22.57
CA ASN A 421 -0.11 12.23 -23.94
C ASN A 421 0.30 13.40 -24.84
N GLU A 422 1.54 13.40 -25.31
CA GLU A 422 1.98 14.44 -26.23
C GLU A 422 1.22 14.30 -27.57
N PRO A 423 0.48 15.33 -28.01
CA PRO A 423 -0.10 15.35 -29.35
C PRO A 423 1.00 15.20 -30.41
N GLU A 424 0.70 14.51 -31.52
CA GLU A 424 1.66 14.28 -32.61
C GLU A 424 2.24 15.63 -33.10
N GLU A 425 3.56 15.69 -33.33
CA GLU A 425 4.27 16.94 -33.68
C GLU A 425 3.66 17.68 -34.89
N GLU A 426 3.02 16.93 -35.79
CA GLU A 426 2.41 17.41 -37.03
C GLU A 426 0.90 17.72 -36.91
N GLN A 427 0.31 17.60 -35.71
CA GLN A 427 -1.11 17.87 -35.51
C GLN A 427 -1.44 19.35 -35.81
N GLU A 428 -2.42 19.56 -36.69
CA GLU A 428 -2.97 20.88 -36.95
C GLU A 428 -3.61 21.45 -35.69
N LEU A 429 -3.17 22.66 -35.32
CA LEU A 429 -3.64 23.33 -34.12
C LEU A 429 -4.91 24.16 -34.40
N PRO A 430 -5.79 24.32 -33.40
CA PRO A 430 -6.90 25.26 -33.50
C PRO A 430 -6.39 26.66 -33.89
N LYS A 431 -7.07 27.31 -34.84
CA LYS A 431 -6.68 28.64 -35.34
C LYS A 431 -6.56 29.68 -34.22
N SER A 432 -7.41 29.59 -33.19
CA SER A 432 -7.37 30.40 -31.97
C SER A 432 -6.05 30.28 -31.21
N VAL A 433 -5.47 29.08 -31.14
CA VAL A 433 -4.17 28.81 -30.52
C VAL A 433 -3.06 29.43 -31.38
N VAL A 434 -3.08 29.16 -32.68
CA VAL A 434 -2.10 29.70 -33.65
C VAL A 434 -2.06 31.24 -33.61
N ASP A 435 -3.23 31.89 -33.65
CA ASP A 435 -3.34 33.35 -33.63
C ASP A 435 -2.79 33.96 -32.33
N ARG A 436 -3.02 33.29 -31.18
CA ARG A 436 -2.49 33.74 -29.88
C ARG A 436 -0.97 33.54 -29.78
N ALA A 437 -0.44 32.42 -30.26
CA ALA A 437 1.00 32.18 -30.33
C ALA A 437 1.71 33.23 -31.21
N GLN A 438 1.14 33.51 -32.39
CA GLN A 438 1.66 34.53 -33.29
C GLN A 438 1.62 35.93 -32.67
N HIS A 439 0.57 36.26 -31.92
CA HIS A 439 0.48 37.53 -31.20
C HIS A 439 1.59 37.68 -30.14
N LEU A 440 1.88 36.61 -29.39
CA LEU A 440 2.96 36.60 -28.40
C LEU A 440 4.33 36.86 -29.03
N LEU A 441 4.66 36.08 -30.07
CA LEU A 441 5.94 36.17 -30.77
C LEU A 441 6.16 37.57 -31.32
N ASN A 442 5.17 38.10 -32.05
CA ASN A 442 5.25 39.42 -32.69
C ASN A 442 5.38 40.56 -31.69
N ARG A 443 4.79 40.41 -30.50
CA ARG A 443 4.71 41.46 -29.49
C ARG A 443 5.93 41.49 -28.57
N TYR A 444 6.51 40.33 -28.25
CA TYR A 444 7.49 40.22 -27.17
C TYR A 444 8.81 39.58 -27.56
N VAL A 445 8.87 38.79 -28.63
CA VAL A 445 10.05 37.99 -29.01
C VAL A 445 10.59 38.44 -30.36
N ARG A 446 10.67 39.76 -30.63
CA ARG A 446 11.28 40.25 -31.88
C ARG A 446 12.76 39.81 -31.95
N VAL A 447 13.02 38.66 -32.56
CA VAL A 447 14.36 38.17 -32.89
C VAL A 447 14.87 39.04 -34.03
N GLY A 448 16.11 39.50 -33.93
CA GLY A 448 16.73 40.41 -34.89
C GLY A 448 17.08 39.78 -36.26
N SER A 449 16.27 38.87 -36.80
CA SER A 449 16.45 38.31 -38.15
C SER A 449 15.12 38.23 -38.88
N GLU A 450 15.16 38.39 -40.21
CA GLU A 450 14.03 38.45 -41.15
C GLU A 450 13.22 37.15 -41.28
N ASP A 451 13.36 36.20 -40.34
CA ASP A 451 12.67 34.92 -40.38
C ASP A 451 11.28 35.03 -39.72
N VAL A 452 10.25 35.13 -40.56
CA VAL A 452 8.85 35.00 -40.12
C VAL A 452 8.60 33.55 -39.73
N ILE A 453 8.52 33.27 -38.42
CA ILE A 453 8.08 31.96 -37.93
C ILE A 453 6.56 31.87 -38.13
N PHE A 454 6.13 30.93 -38.96
CA PHE A 454 4.72 30.57 -39.14
C PHE A 454 4.41 29.36 -38.26
N PHE A 455 3.43 29.48 -37.38
CA PHE A 455 2.98 28.39 -36.52
C PHE A 455 1.93 27.53 -37.25
N ASN A 456 2.35 26.49 -37.96
CA ASN A 456 1.42 25.59 -38.64
C ASN A 456 1.11 24.34 -37.81
N ASN A 457 2.04 23.91 -36.96
CA ASN A 457 1.92 22.72 -36.13
C ASN A 457 2.54 22.93 -34.74
N LEU A 458 2.43 21.91 -33.88
CA LEU A 458 2.92 21.92 -32.50
C LEU A 458 4.44 22.10 -32.40
N LYS A 459 5.18 21.54 -33.37
CA LYS A 459 6.63 21.63 -33.45
C LYS A 459 7.11 23.07 -33.63
N ASP A 460 6.42 23.85 -34.46
CA ASP A 460 6.75 25.25 -34.69
C ASP A 460 6.57 26.08 -33.40
N ILE A 461 5.52 25.80 -32.62
CA ILE A 461 5.26 26.48 -31.33
C ILE A 461 6.28 26.08 -30.27
N ARG A 462 6.67 24.80 -30.18
CA ARG A 462 7.67 24.35 -29.19
C ARG A 462 9.06 24.92 -29.42
N LYS A 463 9.40 25.19 -30.68
CA LYS A 463 10.71 25.72 -31.07
C LYS A 463 10.87 27.22 -30.73
N ALA A 464 9.77 27.97 -30.70
CA ALA A 464 9.72 29.39 -30.37
C ALA A 464 9.55 29.61 -28.87
#